data_AF-A0AAU7A8V2-F1
#
_entry.id   AF-A0AAU7A8V2-F1
#
_cell.length_a   1.000
_cell.length_b   1.000
_cell.length_c   1.000
_cell.angle_alpha   90.00
_cell.angle_beta   90.00
_cell.angle_gamma   90.00
#
_symmetry.space_group_name_H-M   'P 1'
#
loop_
_entity.id
_entity.type
_entity.pdbx_description
1 polymer ?
#
loop_
_entity_poly.entity_id
_entity_poly.type
_entity_poly.pdbx_seq_one_letter_code
_entity_poly.pdbx_strand_id
1 'polypeptide(L)'
;MSAFRAHKLVAALPDPLEPNALYLLRTGAGFDLYASDQTGSAAHKLNAGDGGGGGTGGGFTPARQSAAHAAYIYFDLGNRINRWDRAAETMQSAPGLWADREGLSYA
;
A
#
# COMPACT_ATOMS: atom_id res chain seq x y z
N MET A 1 15.44 -21.40 0.08
CA MET A 1 14.33 -20.83 -0.72
C MET A 1 13.05 -20.99 0.08
N SER A 2 12.36 -19.88 0.40
CA SER A 2 11.01 -19.94 0.97
C SER A 2 9.98 -20.03 -0.16
N ALA A 3 8.90 -20.78 0.07
CA ALA A 3 7.80 -20.91 -0.89
C ALA A 3 6.85 -19.70 -0.77
N PHE A 4 6.46 -19.12 -1.90
CA PHE A 4 5.38 -18.15 -1.95
C PHE A 4 4.03 -18.87 -1.84
N ARG A 5 3.17 -18.44 -0.91
CA ARG A 5 1.86 -19.06 -0.66
C ARG A 5 0.76 -18.01 -0.84
N ALA A 6 -0.16 -18.30 -1.76
CA ALA A 6 -1.33 -17.48 -2.04
C ALA A 6 -2.60 -18.32 -1.96
N HIS A 7 -3.53 -17.93 -1.09
CA HIS A 7 -4.78 -18.63 -0.85
C HIS A 7 -5.97 -17.78 -1.30
N LYS A 8 -6.93 -18.40 -1.99
CA LYS A 8 -8.22 -17.78 -2.31
C LYS A 8 -9.23 -18.21 -1.27
N LEU A 9 -9.68 -17.28 -0.43
CA LEU A 9 -10.71 -17.54 0.58
C LEU A 9 -11.93 -16.70 0.29
N VAL A 10 -13.07 -17.34 0.03
CA VAL A 10 -14.22 -16.63 -0.54
C VAL A 10 -15.09 -15.95 0.51
N ALA A 11 -14.94 -16.28 1.80
CA ALA A 11 -15.85 -15.78 2.85
C ALA A 11 -15.17 -15.25 4.12
N ALA A 12 -13.98 -15.74 4.50
CA ALA A 12 -13.30 -15.33 5.73
C ALA A 12 -11.81 -15.72 5.68
N LEU A 13 -11.00 -15.10 6.56
CA LEU A 13 -9.64 -15.55 6.84
C LEU A 13 -9.66 -16.91 7.56
N PRO A 14 -8.65 -17.76 7.39
CA PRO A 14 -8.56 -19.02 8.12
C PRO A 14 -8.15 -18.78 9.57
N ASP A 15 -8.56 -19.67 10.47
CA ASP A 15 -8.12 -19.70 11.86
C ASP A 15 -7.58 -21.11 12.17
N PRO A 16 -6.26 -21.29 12.40
CA PRO A 16 -5.22 -20.25 12.46
C PRO A 16 -4.78 -19.74 11.08
N LEU A 17 -4.16 -18.54 11.03
CA LEU A 17 -3.50 -18.04 9.82
C LEU A 17 -2.22 -18.83 9.54
N GLU A 18 -1.94 -19.03 8.25
CA GLU A 18 -0.65 -19.52 7.82
C GLU A 18 0.36 -18.36 7.83
N PRO A 19 1.54 -18.51 8.44
CA PRO A 19 2.55 -17.45 8.45
C PRO A 19 3.08 -17.10 7.05
N ASN A 20 3.36 -15.82 6.82
CA ASN A 20 3.92 -15.29 5.56
C ASN A 20 3.09 -15.63 4.30
N ALA A 21 1.76 -15.55 4.40
CA ALA A 21 0.83 -15.91 3.33
C ALA A 21 0.02 -14.70 2.84
N LEU A 22 -0.39 -14.73 1.57
CA LEU A 22 -1.36 -13.80 0.99
C LEU A 22 -2.74 -14.43 0.90
N TYR A 23 -3.77 -13.66 1.26
CA TYR A 23 -5.17 -14.07 1.20
C TYR A 23 -6.00 -13.13 0.34
N LEU A 24 -6.71 -13.69 -0.65
CA LEU A 24 -7.70 -12.96 -1.45
C LEU A 24 -9.09 -13.28 -0.91
N LEU A 25 -9.72 -12.29 -0.27
CA LEU A 25 -11.03 -12.38 0.38
C LEU A 25 -12.12 -11.74 -0.45
N ARG A 26 -13.24 -12.43 -0.71
CA ARG A 26 -14.39 -11.79 -1.36
C ARG A 26 -15.32 -11.16 -0.33
N THR A 27 -15.18 -9.86 -0.11
CA THR A 27 -16.09 -9.07 0.74
C THR A 27 -17.01 -8.23 -0.17
N GLY A 28 -18.32 -8.48 -0.12
CA GLY A 28 -19.28 -7.73 -0.94
C GLY A 28 -19.05 -7.81 -2.46
N ALA A 29 -18.89 -6.66 -3.13
CA ALA A 29 -18.77 -6.53 -4.58
C ALA A 29 -17.34 -6.70 -5.14
N GLY A 30 -16.32 -6.93 -4.30
CA GLY A 30 -14.91 -6.96 -4.70
C GLY A 30 -14.06 -8.01 -3.95
N PHE A 31 -12.74 -7.94 -4.15
CA PHE A 31 -11.76 -8.72 -3.41
C PHE A 31 -10.90 -7.81 -2.53
N ASP A 32 -10.76 -8.18 -1.27
CA ASP A 32 -9.77 -7.66 -0.36
C ASP A 32 -8.51 -8.53 -0.35
N LEU A 33 -7.35 -7.91 -0.30
CA LEU A 33 -6.07 -8.59 -0.22
C LEU A 33 -5.50 -8.42 1.18
N TYR A 34 -5.11 -9.52 1.83
CA TYR A 34 -4.47 -9.52 3.14
C TYR A 34 -3.11 -10.21 3.08
N ALA A 35 -2.18 -9.80 3.95
CA ALA A 35 -0.92 -10.49 4.22
C ALA A 35 -0.83 -10.88 5.69
N SER A 36 -0.48 -12.12 5.99
CA SER A 36 -0.17 -12.57 7.35
C SER A 36 1.29 -12.33 7.73
N ASP A 37 1.51 -12.06 9.01
CA ASP A 37 2.84 -11.89 9.57
C ASP A 37 3.65 -13.21 9.63
N GLN A 38 4.91 -13.11 10.07
CA GLN A 38 5.82 -14.26 10.19
C GLN A 38 5.39 -15.29 11.24
N THR A 39 4.47 -14.94 12.14
CA THR A 39 3.96 -15.81 13.20
C THR A 39 2.60 -16.41 12.87
N GLY A 40 1.88 -15.88 11.88
CA GLY A 40 0.46 -16.21 11.64
C GLY A 40 -0.47 -15.63 12.71
N SER A 41 -0.06 -14.60 13.45
CA SER A 41 -0.88 -14.04 14.54
C SER A 41 -1.78 -12.90 14.05
N ALA A 42 -1.34 -12.13 13.06
CA ALA A 42 -2.09 -11.04 12.47
C ALA A 42 -2.17 -11.15 10.94
N ALA A 43 -3.28 -10.65 10.38
CA ALA A 43 -3.46 -10.41 8.96
C ALA A 43 -3.68 -8.90 8.72
N HIS A 44 -2.90 -8.32 7.82
CA HIS A 44 -2.97 -6.90 7.46
C HIS A 44 -3.66 -6.74 6.11
N LYS A 45 -4.76 -5.97 6.08
CA LYS A 45 -5.44 -5.62 4.83
C LYS A 45 -4.54 -4.69 4.01
N LEU A 46 -4.13 -5.14 2.83
CA LEU A 46 -3.24 -4.40 1.94
C LEU A 46 -3.99 -3.35 1.14
N ASN A 47 -5.24 -3.63 0.77
CA ASN A 47 -6.10 -2.70 0.06
C ASN A 47 -7.07 -1.99 1.03
N ALA A 48 -6.60 -1.58 2.20
CA ALA A 48 -7.25 -0.57 3.04
C ALA A 48 -6.67 0.80 2.65
N GLY A 49 -7.46 1.86 2.68
CA GLY A 49 -7.05 3.14 2.11
C GLY A 49 -7.72 4.27 2.85
N ASP A 50 -7.09 5.41 2.69
CA ASP A 50 -7.22 6.53 3.60
C ASP A 50 -8.63 7.13 3.46
N GLY A 51 -9.43 7.00 4.51
CA GLY A 51 -10.82 7.44 4.56
C GLY A 51 -11.00 8.94 4.38
N GLY A 52 -11.08 9.38 3.13
CA GLY A 52 -11.42 10.74 2.73
C GLY A 52 -12.51 10.74 1.67
N GLY A 53 -13.75 10.52 2.09
CA GLY A 53 -14.95 10.62 1.24
C GLY A 53 -15.69 9.30 1.13
N GLY A 54 -16.99 9.32 1.47
CA GLY A 54 -17.87 8.15 1.52
C GLY A 54 -17.79 7.28 0.27
N GLY A 55 -17.15 6.13 0.41
CA GLY A 55 -17.00 5.11 -0.62
C GLY A 55 -16.33 3.89 0.00
N THR A 56 -17.00 2.75 -0.08
CA THR A 56 -16.53 1.44 0.38
C THR A 56 -15.15 1.09 -0.18
N GLY A 57 -14.17 0.91 0.71
CA GLY A 57 -12.86 0.35 0.36
C GLY A 57 -11.86 1.42 -0.05
N GLY A 58 -11.28 2.10 0.93
CA GLY A 58 -9.99 2.72 0.66
C GLY A 58 -9.06 1.61 0.22
N GLY A 59 -8.38 1.76 -0.92
CA GLY A 59 -7.44 0.79 -1.45
C GLY A 59 -6.00 1.24 -1.26
N PHE A 60 -5.07 0.31 -1.44
CA PHE A 60 -3.69 0.64 -1.81
C PHE A 60 -3.78 1.54 -3.05
N THR A 61 -3.41 2.80 -2.91
CA THR A 61 -3.28 3.68 -4.08
C THR A 61 -1.84 3.53 -4.56
N PRO A 62 -1.58 2.74 -5.62
CA PRO A 62 -0.23 2.68 -6.17
C PRO A 62 0.18 4.09 -6.59
N ALA A 63 1.45 4.41 -6.37
CA ALA A 63 2.02 5.59 -7.01
C ALA A 63 1.89 5.41 -8.53
N ARG A 64 1.24 6.36 -9.19
CA ARG A 64 1.21 6.47 -10.65
C ARG A 64 2.63 6.52 -11.20
N GLN A 65 3.51 7.18 -10.45
CA GLN A 65 4.93 7.25 -10.73
C GLN A 65 5.70 7.58 -9.46
N SER A 66 6.89 7.01 -9.35
CA SER A 66 7.82 7.24 -8.25
C SER A 66 9.14 7.80 -8.77
N ALA A 67 9.73 8.73 -8.02
CA ALA A 67 11.01 9.33 -8.36
C ALA A 67 11.93 9.33 -7.13
N ALA A 68 13.17 8.90 -7.32
CA ALA A 68 14.17 8.84 -6.27
C ALA A 68 15.17 9.99 -6.44
N HIS A 69 15.32 10.80 -5.39
CA HIS A 69 16.34 11.83 -5.24
C HIS A 69 17.31 11.44 -4.11
N ALA A 70 18.45 12.12 -4.00
CA ALA A 70 19.44 11.82 -2.95
C ALA A 70 18.83 11.87 -1.54
N ALA A 71 18.06 12.92 -1.25
CA ALA A 71 17.42 13.14 0.05
C ALA A 71 16.02 12.52 0.18
N TYR A 72 15.33 12.30 -0.94
CA TYR A 72 13.87 12.10 -0.94
C TYR A 72 13.41 10.99 -1.88
N ILE A 73 12.31 10.33 -1.54
CA ILE A 73 11.56 9.47 -2.47
C ILE A 73 10.17 10.04 -2.63
N TYR A 74 9.79 10.36 -3.87
CA TYR A 74 8.48 10.88 -4.21
C TYR A 74 7.58 9.77 -4.75
N PHE A 75 6.32 9.80 -4.35
CA PHE A 75 5.26 8.93 -4.82
C PHE A 75 4.09 9.79 -5.27
N ASP A 76 3.85 9.84 -6.58
CA ASP A 76 2.71 10.56 -7.16
C ASP A 76 1.46 9.69 -7.10
N LEU A 77 0.48 10.09 -6.31
CA LEU A 77 -0.80 9.37 -6.14
C LEU A 77 -1.92 9.99 -7.02
N GLY A 78 -1.59 10.93 -7.90
CA GLY A 78 -2.50 11.62 -8.80
C GLY A 78 -3.14 12.87 -8.19
N ASN A 79 -3.80 12.74 -7.04
CA ASN A 79 -4.42 13.87 -6.34
C ASN A 79 -3.50 14.51 -5.27
N ARG A 80 -2.45 13.78 -4.87
CA ARG A 80 -1.46 14.20 -3.88
C ARG A 80 -0.12 13.53 -4.16
N ILE A 81 0.93 14.04 -3.54
CA ILE A 81 2.26 13.43 -3.55
C ILE A 81 2.65 13.09 -2.12
N ASN A 82 3.18 11.90 -1.92
CA ASN A 82 3.91 11.55 -0.70
C ASN A 82 5.41 11.69 -0.93
N ARG A 83 6.14 12.26 0.04
CA ARG A 83 7.62 12.30 0.08
C ARG A 83 8.07 11.60 1.32
N TRP A 84 8.91 10.61 1.11
CA TRP A 84 9.70 10.02 2.15
C TRP A 84 11.01 10.80 2.28
N ASP A 85 11.22 11.39 3.46
CA ASP A 85 12.52 11.91 3.85
C ASP A 85 13.41 10.74 4.29
N ARG A 86 14.53 10.55 3.60
CA ARG A 86 15.46 9.45 3.88
C ARG A 86 16.31 9.69 5.12
N ALA A 87 16.57 10.95 5.49
CA ALA A 87 17.37 11.29 6.66
C ALA A 87 16.52 11.29 7.93
N ALA A 88 15.29 11.82 7.83
CA ALA A 88 14.37 11.88 8.96
C ALA A 88 13.48 10.65 9.09
N GLU A 89 13.46 9.75 8.10
CA GLU A 89 12.59 8.55 8.06
C GLU A 89 11.11 8.88 8.30
N THR A 90 10.64 9.97 7.70
CA THR A 90 9.26 10.43 7.83
C THR A 90 8.60 10.59 6.48
N MET A 91 7.29 10.38 6.44
CA MET A 91 6.46 10.65 5.27
C MET A 91 5.71 11.96 5.45
N GLN A 92 5.75 12.80 4.41
CA GLN A 92 4.90 13.97 4.28
C GLN A 92 4.01 13.83 3.06
N SER A 93 2.87 14.53 3.06
CA SER A 93 1.92 14.54 1.95
C SER A 93 1.55 15.97 1.58
N ALA A 94 1.48 16.28 0.28
CA ALA A 94 1.07 17.59 -0.20
C ALA A 94 0.16 17.50 -1.44
N PRO A 95 -0.81 18.42 -1.61
CA PRO A 95 -1.50 18.61 -2.88
C PRO A 95 -0.57 19.33 -3.88
N GLY A 96 -0.51 18.85 -5.13
CA GLY A 96 0.38 19.42 -6.16
C GLY A 96 1.84 18.98 -6.04
N LEU A 97 2.76 19.62 -6.77
CA LEU A 97 4.19 19.31 -6.84
C LEU A 97 4.99 20.02 -5.73
N TRP A 98 6.02 19.35 -5.19
CA TRP A 98 7.05 20.05 -4.41
C TRP A 98 8.12 20.66 -5.34
N ALA A 99 8.63 21.84 -5.00
CA ALA A 99 9.59 22.56 -5.83
C ALA A 99 10.87 21.77 -6.14
N ASP A 100 11.34 20.95 -5.20
CA ASP A 100 12.49 20.05 -5.37
C ASP A 100 12.19 18.82 -6.25
N ARG A 101 10.92 18.49 -6.46
CA ARG A 101 10.48 17.49 -7.44
C ARG A 101 10.49 18.03 -8.87
N GLU A 102 10.33 19.34 -9.10
CA GLU A 102 10.26 19.91 -10.47
C GLU A 102 11.53 19.66 -11.29
N GLY A 103 12.69 19.54 -10.63
CA GLY A 103 13.96 19.19 -11.27
C GLY A 103 14.11 17.71 -11.64
N LEU A 104 13.22 16.84 -11.14
CA LEU A 104 13.14 15.44 -11.53
C LEU A 104 12.22 15.39 -12.75
N SER A 105 12.77 15.44 -13.97
CA SER A 105 11.96 15.30 -15.18
C SER A 105 11.20 13.97 -15.12
N TYR A 106 9.89 14.05 -14.85
CA TYR A 106 8.97 12.92 -15.00
C TYR A 106 8.88 12.64 -16.51
N ALA A 107 9.68 11.69 -16.98
CA ALA A 107 9.51 11.09 -18.31
C ALA A 107 8.27 10.17 -18.31
#